data_AF-A0A928VEY1-F1
#
_entry.id   AF-A0A928VEY1-F1
#
_cell.length_a   1.000
_cell.length_b   1.000
_cell.length_c   1.000
_cell.angle_alpha   90.00
_cell.angle_beta   90.00
_cell.angle_gamma   90.00
#
_symmetry.space_group_name_H-M   'P 1'
#
loop_
_entity.id
_entity.type
_entity.pdbx_description
1 polymer ?
#
loop_
_entity_poly.entity_id
_entity_poly.type
_entity_poly.pdbx_seq_one_letter_code
_entity_poly.pdbx_strand_id
1 'polypeptide(L)'
;TPMNEQGKKLFASLVLVINSLRQPDALNGALTGLGTRHVQYGVLPEHYPMVGNTLLKTLESFLGTDWTPQTKQTWIDAYDAIAEIMLEGADYPPAVLKLSARN
;
A
#
# COMPACT_ATOMS: atom_id res chain seq x y z
N THR A 1 -5.15 20.21 -9.89
CA THR A 1 -3.94 19.56 -10.45
C THR A 1 -4.38 18.66 -11.59
N PRO A 2 -3.70 18.65 -12.74
CA PRO A 2 -4.05 17.72 -13.83
C PRO A 2 -3.93 16.27 -13.33
N MET A 3 -4.88 15.38 -13.68
CA MET A 3 -4.91 13.97 -13.26
C MET A 3 -3.58 13.22 -13.49
N ASN A 4 -2.87 13.54 -14.57
CA ASN A 4 -1.55 12.97 -14.89
C ASN A 4 -0.51 13.27 -13.78
N GLU A 5 -0.46 14.52 -13.30
CA GLU A 5 0.53 14.97 -12.33
C GLU A 5 0.23 14.43 -10.92
N GLN A 6 -1.04 14.09 -10.66
CA GLN A 6 -1.46 13.45 -9.42
C GLN A 6 -1.06 11.97 -9.38
N GLY A 7 -1.20 11.25 -10.50
CA GLY A 7 -0.75 9.86 -10.62
C GLY A 7 0.76 9.69 -10.45
N LYS A 8 1.57 10.59 -11.04
CA LYS A 8 3.03 10.60 -10.86
C LYS A 8 3.45 10.83 -9.42
N LYS A 9 2.80 11.76 -8.71
CA LYS A 9 3.09 12.06 -7.30
C LYS A 9 2.72 10.89 -6.38
N LEU A 10 1.61 10.21 -6.66
CA LEU A 10 1.22 8.99 -5.95
C LEU A 10 2.29 7.89 -6.15
N PHE A 11 2.68 7.65 -7.39
CA PHE A 11 3.69 6.64 -7.72
C PHE A 11 5.05 6.96 -7.09
N ALA A 12 5.51 8.21 -7.17
CA ALA A 12 6.74 8.65 -6.53
C ALA A 12 6.71 8.49 -5.00
N SER A 13 5.54 8.68 -4.38
CA SER A 13 5.36 8.46 -2.94
C SER A 13 5.45 6.97 -2.58
N LEU A 14 4.86 6.09 -3.39
CA LEU A 14 5.00 4.63 -3.21
C LEU A 14 6.45 4.18 -3.38
N VAL A 15 7.14 4.66 -4.42
CA VAL A 15 8.57 4.38 -4.65
C VAL A 15 9.43 4.91 -3.49
N LEU A 16 9.13 6.10 -2.96
CA LEU A 16 9.83 6.66 -1.82
C LEU A 16 9.63 5.81 -0.56
N VAL A 17 8.41 5.39 -0.26
CA VAL A 17 8.10 4.52 0.89
C VAL A 17 8.87 3.20 0.77
N ILE A 18 8.84 2.56 -0.40
CA ILE A 18 9.50 1.27 -0.64
C ILE A 18 11.03 1.40 -0.56
N ASN A 19 11.61 2.46 -1.13
CA ASN A 19 13.05 2.72 -1.01
C ASN A 19 13.46 3.11 0.43
N SER A 20 12.52 3.64 1.22
CA SER A 20 12.73 4.03 2.62
C SER A 20 12.55 2.88 3.60
N LEU A 21 12.16 1.67 3.16
CA LEU A 21 12.08 0.47 4.02
C LEU A 21 13.43 0.11 4.67
N ARG A 22 14.54 0.70 4.22
CA ARG A 22 15.86 0.62 4.86
C ARG A 22 16.03 1.54 6.08
N GLN A 23 15.04 2.38 6.40
CA GLN A 23 14.97 3.26 7.58
C GLN A 23 13.70 2.95 8.39
N PRO A 24 13.67 1.81 9.09
CA PRO A 24 12.43 1.20 9.61
C PRO A 24 11.68 2.09 10.62
N ASP A 25 12.38 2.76 11.54
CA ASP A 25 11.72 3.47 12.65
C ASP A 25 10.93 4.71 12.20
N ALA A 26 11.51 5.52 11.32
CA ALA A 26 10.84 6.72 10.80
C ALA A 26 9.70 6.37 9.84
N LEU A 27 9.85 5.26 9.10
CA LEU A 27 8.84 4.80 8.17
C LEU A 27 7.62 4.24 8.90
N ASN A 28 7.84 3.48 9.98
CA ASN A 28 6.75 2.92 10.78
C ASN A 28 5.82 4.02 11.30
N GLY A 29 6.35 5.05 11.97
CA GLY A 29 5.52 6.13 12.51
C GLY A 29 4.72 6.88 11.43
N ALA A 30 5.33 7.10 10.26
CA ALA A 30 4.65 7.76 9.15
C ALA A 30 3.52 6.90 8.56
N LEU A 31 3.75 5.60 8.38
CA LEU A 31 2.77 4.65 7.83
C LEU A 31 1.63 4.39 8.82
N THR A 32 1.91 4.23 10.11
CA THR A 32 0.89 4.11 11.16
C THR A 32 -0.05 5.33 11.14
N GLY A 33 0.51 6.55 11.14
CA GLY A 33 -0.29 7.78 11.07
C GLY A 33 -1.05 7.94 9.73
N LEU A 34 -0.52 7.39 8.64
CA LEU A 34 -1.22 7.34 7.36
C LEU A 34 -2.42 6.38 7.41
N GLY A 35 -2.26 5.22 8.06
CA GLY A 35 -3.32 4.26 8.34
C GLY A 35 -4.49 4.87 9.10
N THR A 36 -4.21 5.61 10.18
CA THR A 36 -5.22 6.34 10.95
C THR A 36 -6.04 7.29 10.08
N ARG A 37 -5.39 8.03 9.16
CA ARG A 37 -6.08 8.92 8.22
C ARG A 37 -6.88 8.16 7.17
N HIS A 38 -6.42 7.00 6.72
CA HIS A 38 -7.15 6.18 5.75
C HIS A 38 -8.52 5.72 6.30
N VAL A 39 -8.62 5.43 7.59
CA VAL A 39 -9.91 5.16 8.26
C VAL A 39 -10.85 6.36 8.12
N GLN A 40 -10.35 7.58 8.34
CA GLN A 40 -11.14 8.81 8.22
C GLN A 40 -11.63 9.07 6.79
N TYR A 41 -10.96 8.51 5.79
CA TYR A 41 -11.37 8.57 4.38
C TYR A 41 -12.35 7.46 3.99
N GLY A 42 -12.72 6.58 4.92
CA GLY A 42 -13.64 5.47 4.66
C GLY A 42 -12.97 4.27 3.99
N VAL A 43 -11.64 4.18 4.04
CA VAL A 43 -10.94 2.98 3.57
C VAL A 43 -11.24 1.83 4.53
N LEU A 44 -11.48 0.64 3.98
CA LEU A 44 -11.73 -0.59 4.72
C LEU A 44 -10.53 -1.55 4.55
N PRO A 45 -10.33 -2.51 5.47
CA PRO A 45 -9.28 -3.52 5.32
C PRO A 45 -9.30 -4.25 3.98
N GLU A 46 -10.50 -4.54 3.45
CA GLU A 46 -10.70 -5.21 2.16
C GLU A 46 -10.23 -4.40 0.94
N HIS A 47 -10.05 -3.07 1.07
CA HIS A 47 -9.54 -2.24 -0.02
C HIS A 47 -8.04 -2.42 -0.24
N TYR A 48 -7.27 -2.77 0.80
CA TYR A 48 -5.82 -2.96 0.70
C TYR A 48 -5.44 -4.04 -0.32
N PRO A 49 -5.98 -5.27 -0.30
CA PRO A 49 -5.65 -6.27 -1.31
C PRO A 49 -6.09 -5.86 -2.73
N MET A 50 -7.19 -5.11 -2.87
CA MET A 50 -7.64 -4.62 -4.19
C MET A 50 -6.65 -3.63 -4.81
N VAL A 51 -6.14 -2.69 -3.99
CA VAL A 51 -5.13 -1.72 -4.40
C VAL A 51 -3.81 -2.41 -4.73
N GLY A 52 -3.36 -3.34 -3.88
CA GLY A 52 -2.12 -4.10 -4.10
C GLY A 52 -2.15 -4.88 -5.42
N ASN A 53 -3.25 -5.60 -5.68
CA ASN A 53 -3.44 -6.32 -6.93
C ASN A 53 -3.43 -5.40 -8.16
N THR A 54 -4.04 -4.21 -8.05
CA THR A 54 -4.06 -3.23 -9.15
C THR A 54 -2.69 -2.63 -9.39
N LEU A 55 -1.94 -2.33 -8.32
CA LEU A 55 -0.57 -1.84 -8.41
C LEU A 55 0.35 -2.87 -9.09
N LEU A 56 0.29 -4.13 -8.67
CA LEU A 56 1.10 -5.20 -9.25
C LEU A 56 0.81 -5.41 -10.74
N LYS A 57 -0.48 -5.42 -11.14
CA LYS A 57 -0.87 -5.48 -12.55
C LYS A 57 -0.37 -4.29 -13.36
N THR A 58 -0.41 -3.10 -12.76
CA THR A 58 0.11 -1.88 -13.39
C THR A 58 1.61 -2.03 -13.61
N LEU A 59 2.38 -2.40 -12.59
CA LEU A 59 3.82 -2.61 -12.70
C LEU A 59 4.18 -3.67 -13.74
N GLU A 60 3.47 -4.80 -13.78
CA GLU A 60 3.62 -5.84 -14.79
C GLU A 60 3.49 -5.29 -16.22
N SER A 61 2.44 -4.49 -16.47
CA SER A 61 2.20 -3.88 -17.78
C SER A 61 3.24 -2.86 -18.22
N PHE A 62 3.89 -2.17 -17.27
CA PHE A 62 4.89 -1.14 -17.57
C PHE A 62 6.33 -1.68 -17.64
N LEU A 63 6.65 -2.71 -16.85
CA LEU A 63 8.03 -3.22 -16.73
C LEU A 63 8.37 -4.28 -17.77
N GLY A 64 7.38 -4.93 -18.41
CA GLY A 64 7.63 -5.87 -19.49
C GLY A 64 8.64 -6.96 -19.10
N THR A 65 9.79 -7.01 -19.77
CA THR A 65 10.85 -8.00 -19.50
C THR A 65 11.51 -7.86 -18.14
N ASP A 66 11.46 -6.67 -17.53
CA ASP A 66 12.03 -6.42 -16.20
C ASP A 66 11.09 -6.91 -15.07
N TRP A 67 9.86 -7.30 -15.42
CA TRP A 67 8.91 -7.95 -14.51
C TRP A 67 9.25 -9.44 -14.31
N THR A 68 10.39 -9.68 -13.67
CA THR A 68 10.83 -11.03 -13.30
C THR A 68 10.05 -11.56 -12.08
N PRO A 69 10.03 -12.89 -11.84
CA PRO A 69 9.45 -13.45 -10.61
C PRO A 69 10.03 -12.83 -9.33
N GLN A 70 11.33 -12.53 -9.32
CA GLN A 70 11.99 -11.86 -8.19
C GLN A 70 11.49 -10.42 -8.01
N THR A 71 11.37 -9.67 -9.11
CA THR A 71 10.80 -8.31 -9.09
C THR A 71 9.39 -8.33 -8.53
N LYS A 72 8.54 -9.24 -9.02
CA LYS A 72 7.17 -9.43 -8.54
C LYS A 72 7.13 -9.71 -7.03
N GLN A 73 7.93 -10.65 -6.55
CA GLN A 73 7.96 -11.01 -5.13
C GLN A 73 8.40 -9.83 -4.26
N THR A 74 9.43 -9.09 -4.69
CA THR A 74 9.92 -7.91 -3.98
C THR A 74 8.83 -6.85 -3.81
N TRP A 75 8.00 -6.64 -4.84
CA TRP A 75 6.88 -5.69 -4.77
C TRP A 75 5.71 -6.19 -3.92
N ILE A 76 5.45 -7.51 -3.91
CA ILE A 76 4.48 -8.12 -2.99
C ILE A 76 4.91 -7.88 -1.55
N ASP A 77 6.13 -8.29 -1.20
CA ASP A 77 6.65 -8.17 0.17
C ASP A 77 6.65 -6.71 0.65
N ALA A 78 7.06 -5.79 -0.23
CA ALA A 78 7.07 -4.37 0.09
C ALA A 78 5.66 -3.80 0.30
N TYR A 79 4.69 -4.19 -0.53
CA TYR A 79 3.31 -3.74 -0.39
C TYR A 79 2.67 -4.31 0.88
N ASP A 80 2.88 -5.60 1.15
CA ASP A 80 2.32 -6.27 2.32
C ASP A 80 2.84 -5.65 3.62
N ALA A 81 4.15 -5.36 3.70
CA ALA A 81 4.73 -4.66 4.85
C ALA A 81 4.10 -3.27 5.07
N ILE A 82 3.88 -2.51 3.98
CA ILE A 82 3.23 -1.19 4.07
C ILE A 82 1.78 -1.34 4.56
N ALA A 83 1.05 -2.27 3.97
CA ALA A 83 -0.35 -2.52 4.31
C ALA A 83 -0.50 -2.97 5.76
N GLU A 84 0.37 -3.84 6.26
CA GLU A 84 0.39 -4.31 7.65
C GLU A 84 0.55 -3.14 8.62
N ILE A 85 1.58 -2.31 8.47
CA ILE A 85 1.82 -1.15 9.36
C ILE A 85 0.66 -0.14 9.31
N MET A 86 0.10 0.09 8.12
CA MET A 86 -1.06 0.96 7.96
C MET A 86 -2.31 0.38 8.63
N LEU A 87 -2.52 -0.93 8.55
CA LEU A 87 -3.64 -1.62 9.20
C LEU A 87 -3.48 -1.62 10.73
N GLU A 88 -2.25 -1.76 11.26
CA GLU A 88 -1.97 -1.62 12.69
C GLU A 88 -2.30 -0.21 13.20
N GLY A 89 -1.98 0.83 12.42
CA GLY A 89 -2.32 2.21 12.74
C GLY A 89 -3.78 2.59 12.45
N ALA A 90 -4.49 1.75 11.70
CA ALA A 90 -5.90 1.90 11.41
C ALA A 90 -6.67 1.23 12.55
N ASP A 91 -6.97 2.01 13.60
CA ASP A 91 -7.77 1.61 14.76
C ASP A 91 -9.23 1.32 14.36
N TYR A 92 -9.43 0.25 13.58
CA TYR A 92 -10.74 -0.15 13.08
C TYR A 92 -11.57 -0.73 14.22
N PRO A 93 -12.87 -0.36 14.32
CA PRO A 93 -13.78 -1.04 15.22
C PRO A 93 -13.78 -2.55 14.94
N PRO A 94 -13.84 -3.42 15.97
CA PRO A 94 -13.84 -4.88 15.79
C PRO A 94 -14.92 -5.41 14.84
N ALA A 95 -16.03 -4.67 14.69
CA ALA A 95 -17.09 -5.00 13.73
C ALA A 95 -16.62 -4.91 12.27
N VAL A 96 -15.76 -3.95 11.93
CA VAL A 96 -15.22 -3.76 10.57
C VAL A 96 -14.28 -4.91 10.20
N LEU A 97 -13.40 -5.32 11.13
CA LEU A 97 -12.49 -6.44 10.93
C LEU A 97 -13.22 -7.78 10.71
N LYS A 98 -14.38 -7.97 11.36
CA LYS A 98 -15.23 -9.16 11.19
C LYS A 98 -15.94 -9.21 9.85
N LEU A 99 -16.21 -8.06 9.22
CA LEU A 99 -16.82 -8.00 7.90
C LEU A 99 -15.81 -8.39 6.82
N SER A 100 -14.57 -7.91 6.92
CA SER A 100 -13.50 -8.25 5.98
C SER A 100 -13.08 -9.73 6.02
N ALA A 101 -13.28 -10.45 7.13
CA ALA A 101 -12.91 -11.86 7.26
C ALA A 101 -13.97 -12.85 6.73
N ARG A 102 -15.13 -12.36 6.24
CA ARG A 102 -16.26 -13.19 5.78
C ARG A 102 -16.43 -13.23 4.25
N ASN A 103 -15.64 -12.45 3.53
CA ASN A 103 -15.59 -12.42 2.05
C ASN A 103 -14.33 -13.13 1.56
#